data_AF-A0A962P399-F1
#
_entry.id   AF-A0A962P399-F1
#
_cell.length_a   1.000
_cell.length_b   1.000
_cell.length_c   1.000
_cell.angle_alpha   90.00
_cell.angle_beta   90.00
_cell.angle_gamma   90.00
#
_symmetry.space_group_name_H-M   'P 1'
#
loop_
_entity.id
_entity.type
_entity.pdbx_description
1 polymer ?
#
loop_
_entity_poly.entity_id
_entity_poly.type
_entity_poly.pdbx_seq_one_letter_code
_entity_poly.pdbx_strand_id
1 'polypeptide(L)'
;MSSNDTVQKTVKVALLLCLVCSIVVSGAAVILKPIQLANKALDRKTNILAAAGFETKGQDIDALFHQFTPKVVDLDAGVYTSVVDAETYDQRKAAKDPKLSDALSDADDTASINRRERYATVYLLEKEGKVDRIIIPVHGYGLWSTLYGFLALEGDGNTVAGLGFYSHAETPGLGGEVDNPRWKSQWVGKHIFDEQGQAQIELVKSV
;
A
#
# COMPACT_ATOMS: atom_id res chain seq x y z
N MET A 1 13.31 58.24 -5.85
CA MET A 1 13.27 56.76 -5.81
C MET A 1 13.13 56.28 -7.25
N SER A 2 14.17 55.66 -7.80
CA SER A 2 14.17 55.18 -9.20
C SER A 2 13.28 53.94 -9.31
N SER A 3 12.30 53.95 -10.21
CA SER A 3 11.42 52.81 -10.48
C SER A 3 12.24 51.69 -11.12
N ASN A 4 12.52 50.64 -10.34
CA ASN A 4 13.27 49.47 -10.81
C ASN A 4 12.45 48.50 -11.66
N ASP A 5 11.16 48.77 -11.87
CA ASP A 5 10.25 47.98 -12.69
C ASP A 5 10.43 48.28 -14.18
N THR A 6 11.18 47.42 -14.86
CA THR A 6 11.27 47.42 -16.32
C THR A 6 10.97 46.01 -16.79
N VAL A 7 10.13 45.87 -17.82
CA VAL A 7 9.71 44.57 -18.39
C VAL A 7 10.91 43.63 -18.62
N GLN A 8 12.03 44.17 -19.10
CA GLN A 8 13.26 43.40 -19.33
C GLN A 8 13.86 42.82 -18.05
N LYS A 9 13.85 43.56 -16.93
CA LYS A 9 14.35 43.07 -15.63
C LYS A 9 13.43 41.98 -15.09
N THR A 10 12.12 42.16 -15.19
CA THR A 10 11.14 41.15 -14.78
C THR A 10 11.31 39.85 -15.54
N VAL A 11 11.48 39.90 -16.87
CA VAL A 11 11.73 38.71 -17.70
C VAL A 11 13.06 38.03 -17.32
N LYS A 12 14.13 38.79 -17.06
CA LYS A 12 15.42 38.24 -16.63
C LYS A 12 15.34 37.55 -15.28
N VAL A 13 14.68 38.16 -14.30
CA VAL A 13 14.48 37.58 -12.96
C VAL A 13 13.64 36.31 -13.06
N ALA A 14 12.53 36.35 -13.81
CA ALA A 14 11.69 35.17 -14.02
C ALA A 14 12.48 34.02 -14.68
N LEU A 15 13.25 34.30 -15.74
CA LEU A 15 14.06 33.29 -16.42
C LEU A 15 15.11 32.68 -15.50
N LEU A 16 15.80 33.50 -14.71
CA LEU A 16 16.82 33.03 -13.77
C LEU A 16 16.19 32.21 -12.65
N LEU A 17 15.07 32.67 -12.08
CA LEU A 17 14.32 31.94 -11.07
C LEU A 17 13.84 30.58 -11.61
N CYS A 18 13.22 30.55 -12.79
CA CYS A 18 12.78 29.32 -13.44
C CYS A 18 13.96 28.36 -13.68
N LEU A 19 15.08 28.86 -14.17
CA LEU A 19 16.28 28.06 -14.38
C LEU A 19 16.78 27.46 -13.07
N VAL A 20 16.96 28.26 -12.03
CA VAL A 20 17.43 27.80 -10.72
C VAL A 20 16.45 26.80 -10.12
N CYS A 21 15.15 27.09 -10.10
CA CYS A 21 14.12 26.18 -9.59
C CYS A 21 14.10 24.85 -10.36
N SER A 22 14.22 24.88 -11.69
CA SER A 22 14.25 23.65 -12.51
C SER A 22 15.45 22.77 -12.19
N ILE A 23 16.64 23.35 -12.00
CA ILE A 23 17.85 22.62 -11.66
C ILE A 23 17.72 21.97 -10.28
N VAL A 24 17.23 22.73 -9.29
CA VAL A 24 17.05 22.23 -7.92
C VAL A 24 16.01 21.11 -7.88
N VAL A 25 14.84 21.30 -8.49
CA VAL A 25 13.76 20.30 -8.49
C VAL A 25 14.16 19.06 -9.27
N SER A 26 14.74 19.20 -10.47
CA SER A 26 15.18 18.07 -11.28
C SER A 26 16.33 17.31 -10.61
N GLY A 27 17.29 18.03 -10.02
CA GLY A 27 18.40 17.43 -9.29
C GLY A 27 17.91 16.61 -8.09
N ALA A 28 17.06 17.20 -7.26
CA ALA A 28 16.48 16.49 -6.12
C ALA A 28 15.68 15.26 -6.56
N ALA A 29 14.84 15.39 -7.59
CA ALA A 29 14.01 14.29 -8.08
C ALA A 29 14.85 13.12 -8.61
N VAL A 30 15.89 13.37 -9.41
CA VAL A 30 16.70 12.30 -10.02
C VAL A 30 17.61 11.64 -8.99
N ILE A 31 18.26 12.42 -8.12
CA ILE A 31 19.21 11.90 -7.14
C ILE A 31 18.51 11.11 -6.02
N LEU A 32 17.37 11.60 -5.51
CA LEU A 32 16.70 10.95 -4.38
C LEU A 32 15.82 9.77 -4.80
N LYS A 33 15.35 9.71 -6.05
CA LYS A 33 14.38 8.69 -6.48
C LYS A 33 14.85 7.24 -6.23
N PRO A 34 16.09 6.83 -6.53
CA PRO A 34 16.53 5.46 -6.21
C PRO A 34 16.47 5.15 -4.71
N ILE A 35 16.89 6.10 -3.87
CA ILE A 35 16.86 5.96 -2.41
C ILE A 35 15.41 5.87 -1.91
N GLN A 36 14.51 6.69 -2.45
CA GLN A 36 13.08 6.62 -2.13
C GLN A 36 12.46 5.29 -2.53
N LEU A 37 12.83 4.73 -3.69
CA LEU A 37 12.34 3.43 -4.13
C LEU A 37 12.83 2.30 -3.23
N ALA A 38 14.12 2.30 -2.87
CA ALA A 38 14.68 1.34 -1.93
C ALA A 38 14.00 1.43 -0.55
N ASN A 39 13.83 2.63 -0.01
CA ASN A 39 13.14 2.83 1.27
C ASN A 39 11.66 2.42 1.23
N LYS A 40 10.95 2.68 0.13
CA LYS A 40 9.56 2.20 -0.04
C LYS A 40 9.48 0.68 -0.12
N ALA A 41 10.43 0.03 -0.78
CA ALA A 41 10.49 -1.43 -0.83
C ALA A 41 10.74 -2.02 0.57
N LEU A 42 11.70 -1.46 1.31
CA LEU A 42 12.01 -1.86 2.68
C LEU A 42 10.83 -1.62 3.64
N ASP A 43 10.18 -0.47 3.51
CA ASP A 43 8.99 -0.12 4.30
C ASP A 43 7.82 -1.07 4.00
N ARG A 44 7.61 -1.44 2.73
CA ARG A 44 6.60 -2.45 2.36
C ARG A 44 6.88 -3.80 3.03
N LYS A 45 8.13 -4.29 3.00
CA LYS A 45 8.52 -5.55 3.69
C LYS A 45 8.30 -5.43 5.19
N THR A 46 8.73 -4.32 5.79
CA THR A 46 8.52 -4.01 7.22
C THR A 46 7.04 -4.06 7.59
N ASN A 47 6.15 -3.51 6.77
CA ASN A 47 4.72 -3.52 7.03
C ASN A 47 4.08 -4.90 6.85
N ILE A 48 4.57 -5.73 5.91
CA ILE A 48 4.14 -7.13 5.81
C ILE A 48 4.51 -7.89 7.09
N LEU A 49 5.75 -7.73 7.56
CA LEU A 49 6.24 -8.34 8.80
C LEU A 49 5.44 -7.87 10.01
N ALA A 50 5.22 -6.56 10.14
CA ALA A 50 4.46 -5.98 11.24
C ALA A 50 3.00 -6.46 11.25
N ALA A 51 2.33 -6.52 10.08
CA ALA A 51 0.98 -7.06 9.97
C ALA A 51 0.93 -8.55 10.36
N ALA A 52 1.98 -9.32 10.04
CA ALA A 52 2.13 -10.71 10.46
C ALA A 52 2.56 -10.90 11.93
N GLY A 53 2.73 -9.82 12.70
CA GLY A 53 3.06 -9.86 14.13
C GLY A 53 4.55 -9.97 14.47
N PHE A 54 5.44 -9.72 13.51
CA PHE A 54 6.89 -9.74 13.75
C PHE A 54 7.37 -8.41 14.34
N GLU A 55 8.31 -8.48 15.28
CA GLU A 55 9.07 -7.31 15.73
C GLU A 55 10.12 -6.94 14.67
N THR A 56 10.12 -5.69 14.20
CA THR A 56 10.98 -5.26 13.10
C THR A 56 12.12 -4.34 13.55
N LYS A 57 12.07 -3.78 14.77
CA LYS A 57 13.09 -2.81 15.21
C LYS A 57 14.44 -3.47 15.46
N GLY A 58 15.46 -2.96 14.79
CA GLY A 58 16.84 -3.44 14.92
C GLY A 58 17.07 -4.85 14.36
N GLN A 59 16.10 -5.38 13.61
CA GLN A 59 16.19 -6.68 12.95
C GLN A 59 16.61 -6.55 11.49
N ASP A 60 17.11 -7.65 10.92
CA ASP A 60 17.32 -7.79 9.49
C ASP A 60 15.97 -8.08 8.81
N ILE A 61 15.39 -7.04 8.21
CA ILE A 61 14.08 -7.10 7.53
C ILE A 61 14.10 -8.06 6.34
N ASP A 62 15.19 -8.10 5.59
CA ASP A 62 15.28 -8.97 4.41
C ASP A 62 15.35 -10.44 4.84
N ALA A 63 16.14 -10.76 5.87
CA ALA A 63 16.22 -12.12 6.42
C ALA A 63 14.88 -12.60 7.01
N LEU A 64 14.15 -11.73 7.71
CA LEU A 64 12.81 -12.05 8.20
C LEU A 64 11.83 -12.27 7.05
N PHE A 65 11.88 -11.40 6.04
CA PHE A 65 10.99 -11.47 4.89
C PHE A 65 11.22 -12.70 4.01
N HIS A 66 12.45 -13.24 3.95
CA HIS A 66 12.76 -14.48 3.23
C HIS A 66 11.99 -15.72 3.73
N GLN A 67 11.40 -15.66 4.91
CA GLN A 67 10.51 -16.73 5.42
C GLN A 67 9.15 -16.73 4.70
N PHE A 68 8.78 -15.62 4.05
CA PHE A 68 7.53 -15.49 3.33
C PHE A 68 7.70 -15.93 1.89
N THR A 69 6.77 -16.75 1.42
CA THR A 69 6.68 -17.18 0.02
C THR A 69 5.69 -16.28 -0.71
N PRO A 70 6.14 -15.42 -1.63
CA PRO A 70 5.23 -14.66 -2.47
C PRO A 70 4.52 -15.58 -3.47
N LYS A 71 3.21 -15.41 -3.63
CA LYS A 71 2.37 -16.10 -4.61
C LYS A 71 1.53 -15.09 -5.37
N VAL A 72 1.30 -15.33 -6.65
CA VAL A 72 0.39 -14.52 -7.46
C VAL A 72 -0.94 -15.23 -7.55
N VAL A 73 -2.02 -14.49 -7.31
CA VAL A 73 -3.41 -14.95 -7.40
C VAL A 73 -4.08 -14.25 -8.57
N ASP A 74 -4.78 -15.01 -9.40
CA ASP A 74 -5.77 -14.49 -10.34
C ASP A 74 -7.05 -14.15 -9.56
N LEU A 75 -7.42 -12.88 -9.51
CA LEU A 75 -8.51 -12.39 -8.66
C LEU A 75 -9.90 -12.78 -9.19
N ASP A 76 -10.03 -13.14 -10.47
CA ASP A 76 -11.30 -13.60 -11.03
C ASP A 76 -11.49 -15.10 -10.81
N ALA A 77 -10.42 -15.87 -11.03
CA ALA A 77 -10.47 -17.33 -10.89
C ALA A 77 -10.25 -17.82 -9.45
N GLY A 78 -9.66 -16.99 -8.57
CA GLY A 78 -9.33 -17.36 -7.19
C GLY A 78 -8.24 -18.42 -7.08
N VAL A 79 -7.39 -18.57 -8.09
CA VAL A 79 -6.33 -19.59 -8.15
C VAL A 79 -4.94 -18.96 -8.25
N TYR A 80 -3.92 -19.69 -7.80
CA TYR A 80 -2.54 -19.28 -8.02
C TYR A 80 -2.17 -19.36 -9.50
N THR A 81 -1.32 -18.42 -9.92
CA THR A 81 -0.85 -18.31 -11.31
C THR A 81 0.62 -17.90 -11.35
N SER A 82 1.27 -18.16 -12.48
CA SER A 82 2.64 -17.74 -12.79
C SER A 82 2.70 -16.79 -13.99
N VAL A 83 1.56 -16.23 -14.41
CA VAL A 83 1.46 -15.30 -15.55
C VAL A 83 2.32 -14.04 -15.33
N VAL A 84 2.41 -13.56 -14.09
CA VAL A 84 3.33 -12.48 -13.68
C VAL A 84 4.28 -12.98 -12.60
N ASP A 85 5.45 -12.35 -12.53
CA ASP A 85 6.48 -12.66 -11.55
C ASP A 85 6.22 -11.93 -10.22
N ALA A 86 6.12 -12.69 -9.12
CA ALA A 86 5.67 -12.16 -7.84
C ALA A 86 6.62 -11.11 -7.22
N GLU A 87 7.91 -11.14 -7.58
CA GLU A 87 8.94 -10.25 -7.04
C GLU A 87 9.03 -8.92 -7.79
N THR A 88 8.86 -8.97 -9.11
CA THR A 88 9.01 -7.80 -9.99
C THR A 88 7.69 -7.15 -10.38
N TYR A 89 6.56 -7.82 -10.14
CA TYR A 89 5.23 -7.30 -10.48
C TYR A 89 4.83 -6.10 -9.60
N ASP A 90 4.52 -4.98 -10.26
CA ASP A 90 3.95 -3.79 -9.62
C ASP A 90 2.43 -3.76 -9.77
N GLN A 91 1.76 -4.32 -8.76
CA GLN A 91 0.30 -4.38 -8.65
C GLN A 91 -0.36 -2.99 -8.75
N ARG A 92 0.24 -1.95 -8.15
CA ARG A 92 -0.33 -0.58 -8.16
C ARG A 92 -0.27 0.04 -9.55
N LYS A 93 0.78 -0.26 -10.32
CA LYS A 93 0.89 0.16 -11.71
C LYS A 93 -0.10 -0.63 -12.58
N ALA A 94 -0.25 -1.92 -12.34
CA ALA A 94 -1.16 -2.79 -13.08
C ALA A 94 -2.64 -2.39 -12.91
N ALA A 95 -3.06 -1.98 -11.71
CA ALA A 95 -4.40 -1.46 -11.44
C ALA A 95 -4.79 -0.26 -12.33
N LYS A 96 -3.80 0.48 -12.85
CA LYS A 96 -3.99 1.65 -13.72
C LYS A 96 -3.87 1.32 -15.21
N ASP A 97 -3.44 0.11 -15.57
CA ASP A 97 -3.26 -0.31 -16.96
C ASP A 97 -4.48 -1.10 -17.43
N PRO A 98 -5.24 -0.63 -18.44
CA PRO A 98 -6.41 -1.34 -18.96
C PRO A 98 -6.16 -2.74 -19.48
N LYS A 99 -4.90 -3.13 -19.74
CA LYS A 99 -4.53 -4.49 -20.17
C LYS A 99 -4.40 -5.47 -19.00
N LEU A 100 -4.16 -4.97 -17.80
CA LEU A 100 -3.85 -5.75 -16.59
C LEU A 100 -4.86 -5.51 -15.46
N SER A 101 -5.93 -4.76 -15.73
CA SER A 101 -6.98 -4.42 -14.78
C SER A 101 -8.32 -4.35 -15.50
N ASP A 102 -9.39 -4.43 -14.73
CA ASP A 102 -10.76 -4.26 -15.18
C ASP A 102 -11.39 -3.03 -14.51
N ALA A 103 -12.25 -2.33 -15.24
CA ALA A 103 -13.03 -1.23 -14.67
C ALA A 103 -14.13 -1.81 -13.78
N LEU A 104 -14.31 -1.23 -12.60
CA LEU A 104 -15.38 -1.62 -11.69
C LEU A 104 -16.65 -0.85 -12.04
N SER A 105 -17.79 -1.49 -11.86
CA SER A 105 -19.09 -0.81 -11.88
C SER A 105 -19.30 -0.06 -10.56
N ASP A 106 -20.23 0.90 -10.52
CA ASP A 106 -20.57 1.61 -9.28
C ASP A 106 -21.03 0.66 -8.16
N ALA A 107 -21.63 -0.48 -8.52
CA ALA A 107 -22.08 -1.49 -7.56
C ALA A 107 -20.92 -2.31 -6.98
N ASP A 108 -19.88 -2.55 -7.78
CA ASP A 108 -18.71 -3.33 -7.38
C ASP A 108 -17.62 -2.45 -6.73
N ASP A 109 -17.59 -1.15 -7.05
CA ASP A 109 -16.57 -0.19 -6.59
C ASP A 109 -16.83 0.34 -5.17
N THR A 110 -17.08 -0.57 -4.23
CA THR A 110 -17.34 -0.27 -2.81
C THR A 110 -16.17 0.44 -2.13
N ALA A 111 -14.95 0.29 -2.65
CA ALA A 111 -13.74 0.91 -2.15
C ALA A 111 -13.31 2.18 -2.92
N SER A 112 -14.09 2.61 -3.93
CA SER A 112 -13.81 3.80 -4.75
C SER A 112 -12.41 3.79 -5.39
N ILE A 113 -12.00 2.63 -5.92
CA ILE A 113 -10.71 2.41 -6.58
C ILE A 113 -10.82 2.51 -8.12
N ASN A 114 -12.04 2.57 -8.68
CA ASN A 114 -12.40 2.65 -10.10
C ASN A 114 -12.00 1.44 -10.96
N ARG A 115 -10.83 0.84 -10.67
CA ARG A 115 -10.27 -0.30 -11.40
C ARG A 115 -9.62 -1.27 -10.42
N ARG A 116 -9.72 -2.55 -10.72
CA ARG A 116 -9.04 -3.61 -9.99
C ARG A 116 -8.08 -4.33 -10.93
N GLU A 117 -6.84 -4.51 -10.51
CA GLU A 117 -5.89 -5.40 -11.16
C GLU A 117 -6.45 -6.83 -11.32
N ARG A 118 -5.95 -7.58 -12.30
CA ARG A 118 -6.32 -8.99 -12.47
C ARG A 118 -5.53 -9.94 -11.59
N TYR A 119 -4.28 -9.56 -11.29
CA TYR A 119 -3.34 -10.38 -10.55
C TYR A 119 -2.92 -9.67 -9.28
N ALA A 120 -2.90 -10.36 -8.15
CA ALA A 120 -2.43 -9.81 -6.88
C ALA A 120 -1.33 -10.69 -6.28
N THR A 121 -0.31 -10.05 -5.72
CA THR A 121 0.75 -10.76 -4.98
C THR A 121 0.35 -10.87 -3.51
N VAL A 122 0.15 -12.10 -3.04
CA VAL A 122 -0.04 -12.44 -1.62
C VAL A 122 1.23 -13.05 -1.06
N TYR A 123 1.40 -13.03 0.26
CA TYR A 123 2.58 -13.59 0.92
C TYR A 123 2.15 -14.64 1.94
N LEU A 124 2.71 -15.83 1.84
CA LEU A 124 2.42 -16.95 2.74
C LEU A 124 3.58 -17.15 3.70
N LEU A 125 3.28 -17.29 4.98
CA LEU A 125 4.22 -17.82 5.96
C LEU A 125 3.84 -19.27 6.21
N GLU A 126 4.80 -20.19 6.06
CA GLU A 126 4.60 -21.60 6.35
C GLU A 126 5.43 -22.02 7.56
N LYS A 127 4.83 -22.79 8.46
CA LYS A 127 5.50 -23.44 9.59
C LYS A 127 5.13 -24.91 9.59
N GLU A 128 6.13 -25.78 9.71
CA GLU A 128 5.93 -27.24 9.77
C GLU A 128 5.11 -27.80 8.59
N GLY A 129 5.26 -27.21 7.40
CA GLY A 129 4.54 -27.62 6.19
C GLY A 129 3.06 -27.21 6.15
N LYS A 130 2.62 -26.33 7.06
CA LYS A 130 1.27 -25.75 7.06
C LYS A 130 1.35 -24.23 6.92
N VAL A 131 0.35 -23.64 6.26
CA VAL A 131 0.20 -22.19 6.21
C VAL A 131 -0.10 -21.67 7.62
N ASP A 132 0.77 -20.81 8.13
CA ASP A 132 0.66 -20.15 9.43
C ASP A 132 0.04 -18.76 9.30
N ARG A 133 0.42 -18.01 8.25
CA ARG A 133 -0.14 -16.69 7.94
C ARG A 133 -0.36 -16.49 6.45
N ILE A 134 -1.41 -15.76 6.11
CA ILE A 134 -1.73 -15.31 4.76
C ILE A 134 -1.79 -13.78 4.76
N ILE A 135 -0.92 -13.12 4.01
CA ILE A 135 -0.86 -11.66 3.97
C ILE A 135 -1.38 -11.20 2.61
N ILE A 136 -2.45 -10.42 2.66
CA ILE A 136 -3.19 -9.95 1.50
C ILE A 136 -3.06 -8.43 1.39
N PRO A 137 -2.58 -7.89 0.24
CA PRO A 137 -2.62 -6.46 0.02
C PRO A 137 -4.07 -5.99 -0.17
N VAL A 138 -4.44 -4.95 0.55
CA VAL A 138 -5.78 -4.33 0.45
C VAL A 138 -5.65 -2.82 0.26
N HIS A 139 -6.59 -2.22 -0.45
CA HIS A 139 -6.62 -0.77 -0.60
C HIS A 139 -8.04 -0.23 -0.84
N GLY A 140 -8.24 1.03 -0.49
CA GLY A 140 -9.50 1.74 -0.69
C GLY A 140 -9.31 3.25 -0.51
N TYR A 141 -10.19 4.04 -1.12
CA TYR A 141 -10.13 5.50 -1.02
C TYR A 141 -10.71 5.99 0.31
N GLY A 142 -9.92 6.81 1.02
CA GLY A 142 -10.34 7.53 2.22
C GLY A 142 -10.92 8.89 1.88
N LEU A 143 -10.67 9.90 2.74
CA LEU A 143 -11.13 11.26 2.44
C LEU A 143 -10.13 12.01 1.56
N TRP A 144 -8.83 11.81 1.79
CA TRP A 144 -7.77 12.58 1.12
C TRP A 144 -6.93 11.75 0.17
N SER A 145 -6.88 10.43 0.39
CA SER A 145 -5.96 9.55 -0.31
C SER A 145 -6.47 8.11 -0.36
N THR A 146 -5.91 7.32 -1.28
CA THR A 146 -6.04 5.86 -1.22
C THR A 146 -5.16 5.33 -0.09
N LEU A 147 -5.79 4.62 0.84
CA LEU A 147 -5.09 3.86 1.87
C LEU A 147 -4.67 2.52 1.29
N TYR A 148 -3.38 2.19 1.38
CA TYR A 148 -2.86 0.87 1.04
C TYR A 148 -2.33 0.20 2.29
N GLY A 149 -2.73 -1.06 2.47
CA GLY A 149 -2.37 -1.85 3.62
C GLY A 149 -2.20 -3.32 3.33
N PHE A 150 -1.92 -4.05 4.40
CA PHE A 150 -1.83 -5.50 4.44
C PHE A 150 -2.76 -6.00 5.53
N LEU A 151 -3.65 -6.92 5.14
CA LEU A 151 -4.43 -7.74 6.06
C LEU A 151 -3.70 -9.07 6.21
N ALA A 152 -3.29 -9.39 7.44
CA ALA A 152 -2.74 -10.68 7.78
C ALA A 152 -3.85 -11.55 8.38
N LEU A 153 -4.01 -12.75 7.84
CA LEU A 153 -4.91 -13.78 8.33
C LEU A 153 -4.10 -14.93 8.93
N GLU A 154 -4.69 -15.61 9.89
CA GLU A 154 -4.22 -16.91 10.38
C GLU A 154 -4.33 -17.97 9.26
N GLY A 155 -3.75 -19.15 9.49
CA GLY A 155 -3.77 -20.26 8.53
C GLY A 155 -5.17 -20.79 8.17
N ASP A 156 -6.21 -20.38 8.89
CA ASP A 156 -7.61 -20.71 8.59
C ASP A 156 -8.21 -19.84 7.48
N GLY A 157 -7.53 -18.77 7.06
CA GLY A 157 -8.01 -17.84 6.03
C GLY A 157 -9.22 -17.00 6.44
N ASN A 158 -9.57 -16.94 7.73
CA ASN A 158 -10.72 -16.18 8.22
C ASN A 158 -10.40 -15.33 9.45
N THR A 159 -9.56 -15.81 10.36
CA THR A 159 -9.20 -15.09 11.57
C THR A 159 -8.11 -14.06 11.26
N VAL A 160 -8.33 -12.81 11.65
CA VAL A 160 -7.37 -11.72 11.44
C VAL A 160 -6.23 -11.85 12.45
N ALA A 161 -5.00 -11.98 11.93
CA ALA A 161 -3.76 -11.93 12.69
C ALA A 161 -3.28 -10.48 12.89
N GLY A 162 -3.59 -9.59 11.95
CA GLY A 162 -3.24 -8.17 12.04
C GLY A 162 -3.64 -7.36 10.81
N LEU A 163 -3.62 -6.04 10.97
CA LEU A 163 -3.86 -5.08 9.89
C LEU A 163 -2.85 -3.93 10.01
N GLY A 164 -2.27 -3.51 8.89
CA GLY A 164 -1.40 -2.34 8.84
C GLY A 164 -1.54 -1.58 7.52
N PHE A 165 -1.52 -0.26 7.59
CA PHE A 165 -1.42 0.61 6.42
C PHE A 165 0.03 1.10 6.27
N TYR A 166 0.53 1.10 5.03
CA TYR A 166 1.91 1.54 4.72
C TYR A 166 1.94 2.76 3.80
N SER A 167 0.77 3.21 3.31
CA SER A 167 0.69 4.39 2.46
C SER A 167 -0.70 5.01 2.56
N HIS A 168 -0.75 6.22 3.09
CA HIS A 168 -1.90 7.13 3.04
C HIS A 168 -1.42 8.57 3.31
N ALA A 169 -2.29 9.54 3.09
CA ALA A 169 -2.07 10.96 3.37
C ALA A 169 -3.25 11.58 4.14
N GLU A 170 -3.99 10.76 4.89
CA GLU A 170 -5.05 11.22 5.78
C GLU A 170 -4.53 12.16 6.87
N THR A 171 -5.41 13.00 7.41
CA THR A 171 -5.05 14.01 8.41
C THR A 171 -4.57 13.34 9.72
N PRO A 172 -3.37 13.65 10.23
CA PRO A 172 -2.89 13.15 11.52
C PRO A 172 -3.84 13.50 12.66
N GLY A 173 -4.12 12.54 13.56
CA GLY A 173 -5.07 12.71 14.66
C GLY A 173 -6.55 12.58 14.28
N LEU A 174 -6.87 12.38 12.99
CA LEU A 174 -8.21 12.10 12.49
C LEU A 174 -8.20 10.79 11.68
N GLY A 175 -8.26 10.86 10.35
CA GLY A 175 -8.16 9.68 9.48
C GLY A 175 -6.80 8.98 9.57
N GLY A 176 -5.74 9.71 9.97
CA GLY A 176 -4.43 9.11 10.25
C GLY A 176 -4.41 8.17 11.46
N GLU A 177 -5.47 8.12 12.27
CA GLU A 177 -5.59 7.18 13.39
C GLU A 177 -5.68 5.71 12.96
N VAL A 178 -5.80 5.43 11.66
CA VAL A 178 -5.56 4.09 11.10
C VAL A 178 -4.16 3.55 11.43
N ASP A 179 -3.21 4.43 11.77
CA ASP A 179 -1.87 4.06 12.24
C ASP A 179 -1.76 3.84 13.75
N ASN A 180 -2.79 4.17 14.52
CA ASN A 180 -2.76 4.07 15.97
C ASN A 180 -2.64 2.59 16.41
N PRO A 181 -1.62 2.21 17.20
CA PRO A 181 -1.46 0.84 17.68
C PRO A 181 -2.67 0.31 18.45
N ARG A 182 -3.39 1.18 19.18
CA ARG A 182 -4.62 0.80 19.91
C ARG A 182 -5.79 0.49 18.99
N TRP A 183 -5.82 1.09 17.81
CA TRP A 183 -6.84 0.79 16.81
C TRP A 183 -6.47 -0.48 16.06
N LYS A 184 -5.22 -0.61 15.59
CA LYS A 184 -4.71 -1.83 14.94
C LYS A 184 -4.88 -3.08 15.81
N SER A 185 -4.67 -2.98 17.13
CA SER A 185 -4.84 -4.12 18.04
C SER A 185 -6.28 -4.64 18.16
N GLN A 186 -7.29 -3.85 17.79
CA GLN A 186 -8.70 -4.29 17.83
C GLN A 186 -9.05 -5.27 16.71
N TRP A 187 -8.22 -5.35 15.67
CA TRP A 187 -8.41 -6.24 14.53
C TRP A 187 -8.03 -7.68 14.83
N VAL A 188 -7.05 -7.89 15.72
CA VAL A 188 -6.55 -9.23 16.03
C VAL A 188 -7.67 -10.09 16.62
N GLY A 189 -7.87 -11.28 16.04
CA GLY A 189 -8.90 -12.24 16.46
C GLY A 189 -10.31 -11.95 15.90
N LYS A 190 -10.48 -10.97 15.01
CA LYS A 190 -11.74 -10.78 14.27
C LYS A 190 -11.87 -11.80 13.14
N HIS A 191 -13.09 -12.14 12.77
CA HIS A 191 -13.37 -13.00 11.61
C HIS A 191 -13.84 -12.15 10.44
N ILE A 192 -13.26 -12.37 9.26
CA ILE A 192 -13.61 -11.58 8.07
C ILE A 192 -14.88 -12.06 7.37
N PHE A 193 -15.21 -13.34 7.51
CA PHE A 193 -16.40 -13.99 6.98
C PHE A 193 -17.27 -14.58 8.08
N ASP A 194 -18.59 -14.54 7.88
CA ASP A 194 -19.58 -15.26 8.69
C ASP A 194 -19.68 -16.76 8.32
N GLU A 195 -20.61 -17.48 8.95
CA GLU A 195 -20.83 -18.92 8.68
C GLU A 195 -21.34 -19.20 7.26
N GLN A 196 -21.92 -18.19 6.60
CA GLN A 196 -22.43 -18.24 5.23
C GLN A 196 -21.37 -17.81 4.20
N GLY A 197 -20.16 -17.47 4.65
CA GLY A 197 -19.05 -17.00 3.80
C GLY A 197 -19.21 -15.55 3.31
N GLN A 198 -20.08 -14.76 3.94
CA GLN A 198 -20.26 -13.34 3.62
C GLN A 198 -19.31 -12.47 4.45
N ALA A 199 -18.78 -11.41 3.84
CA ALA A 199 -17.91 -10.47 4.55
C ALA A 199 -18.68 -9.74 5.66
N GLN A 200 -18.15 -9.75 6.89
CA GLN A 200 -18.87 -9.26 8.08
C GLN A 200 -18.12 -8.19 8.90
N ILE A 201 -16.99 -7.68 8.42
CA ILE A 201 -16.25 -6.63 9.14
C ILE A 201 -17.01 -5.30 9.05
N GLU A 202 -17.25 -4.70 10.21
CA GLU A 202 -17.87 -3.39 10.33
C GLU A 202 -17.01 -2.44 11.18
N LEU A 203 -16.96 -1.17 10.77
CA LEU A 203 -16.39 -0.10 11.58
C LEU A 203 -17.51 0.61 12.34
N VAL A 204 -17.57 0.36 13.66
CA VAL A 204 -18.58 0.94 14.53
C VAL A 204 -18.13 2.32 15.02
N LYS A 205 -18.91 3.36 14.74
CA LYS A 205 -18.68 4.69 15.30
C LYS A 205 -19.05 4.68 16.78
N SER A 206 -18.07 4.93 17.65
CA SER A 206 -18.36 5.14 19.08
C SER A 206 -19.26 6.37 19.22
N VAL A 207 -20.35 6.20 19.95
CA VAL A 207 -21.27 7.28 20.35
C VAL A 207 -20.58 8.19 21.36
#